data_AF-A0A315XGE0-F1
#
_entry.id   AF-A0A315XGE0-F1
#
_cell.length_a   1.000
_cell.length_b   1.000
_cell.length_c   1.000
_cell.angle_alpha   90.00
_cell.angle_beta   90.00
_cell.angle_gamma   90.00
#
_symmetry.space_group_name_H-M   'P 1'
#
loop_
_entity.id
_entity.type
_entity.pdbx_description
1 polymer ?
#
loop_
_entity_poly.entity_id
_entity_poly.type
_entity_poly.pdbx_seq_one_letter_code
_entity_poly.pdbx_strand_id
1 'polypeptide(L)'
;MVTLFCPKCGKDTDVFFENICRECFTENRTLIECPAVLYSRICPTCGSLYKRGRWSSREDEIETIRECVSDSIIQDKEAKDLKLTLTPKQLDYSRYRVHIDARAIIKGAPMEAAEDTEMRISWETCDTCSRVSGGYYEGIVQIRADKRLPTKEELKKCVEIAQDVAKRSRDKGERLAFIAQTLDLYEGIDLYVGVIKLGKQICRAIIDVFGGKFLEFPKLVGQKNGVDLYRITFALRLPEFVKGDIISVGDRVIEVQNCGKHVSGIDIETGKRFMENFNDLIDVKKLSRRQDAVPAVLVADEGRTIQVLDPDTYESVTIKRPEFLSAEAGSEVKIVKTEKGIFMVP
;
A
#
# COMPACT_ATOMS: atom_id res chain seq x y z
N MET A 1 18.46 -18.68 60.40
CA MET A 1 18.25 -17.29 59.96
C MET A 1 17.99 -16.47 61.21
N VAL A 2 18.73 -15.38 61.41
CA VAL A 2 18.52 -14.50 62.56
C VAL A 2 17.35 -13.59 62.20
N THR A 3 16.18 -13.85 62.79
CA THR A 3 15.02 -12.96 62.71
C THR A 3 15.25 -11.78 63.64
N LEU A 4 15.16 -10.56 63.09
CA LEU A 4 15.26 -9.31 63.82
C LEU A 4 13.88 -8.64 63.83
N PHE A 5 13.56 -7.89 64.88
CA PHE A 5 12.26 -7.21 64.96
C PHE A 5 12.30 -5.86 64.23
N CYS A 6 11.20 -5.50 63.57
CA CYS A 6 11.03 -4.19 62.96
C CYS A 6 10.85 -3.10 64.04
N PRO A 7 11.65 -2.02 64.06
CA PRO A 7 11.53 -0.95 65.04
C PRO A 7 10.19 -0.19 65.00
N LYS A 8 9.47 -0.20 63.87
CA LYS A 8 8.20 0.52 63.70
C LYS A 8 6.97 -0.30 64.11
N CYS A 9 6.92 -1.58 63.76
CA CYS A 9 5.72 -2.42 63.99
C CYS A 9 5.96 -3.64 64.89
N GLY A 10 7.20 -3.91 65.30
CA GLY A 10 7.55 -5.02 66.20
C GLY A 10 7.51 -6.43 65.57
N LYS A 11 7.14 -6.57 64.29
CA LYS A 11 7.12 -7.86 63.59
C LYS A 11 8.54 -8.36 63.29
N ASP A 12 8.74 -9.67 63.40
CA ASP A 12 9.99 -10.31 62.97
C ASP A 12 10.16 -10.24 61.45
N THR A 13 11.36 -9.89 61.01
CA THR A 13 11.74 -9.83 59.61
C THR A 13 13.22 -10.16 59.43
N ASP A 14 13.56 -10.67 58.26
CA ASP A 14 14.91 -11.04 57.83
C ASP A 14 15.48 -10.05 56.80
N VAL A 15 14.65 -9.17 56.24
CA VAL A 15 15.03 -8.17 55.23
C VAL A 15 14.55 -6.78 55.63
N PHE A 16 15.47 -5.82 55.64
CA PHE A 16 15.21 -4.43 56.00
C PHE A 16 15.37 -3.49 54.81
N PHE A 17 14.49 -2.50 54.75
CA PHE A 17 14.56 -1.38 53.82
C PHE A 17 14.55 -0.09 54.64
N GLU A 18 15.63 0.68 54.58
CA GLU A 18 15.84 1.87 55.44
C GLU A 18 15.61 1.58 56.94
N ASN A 19 16.12 0.44 57.43
CA ASN A 19 16.04 -0.02 58.83
C ASN A 19 14.65 -0.39 59.35
N ILE A 20 13.65 -0.54 58.47
CA ILE A 20 12.30 -1.02 58.81
C ILE A 20 11.90 -2.19 57.90
N CYS A 21 10.88 -2.96 58.30
CA CYS A 21 10.37 -4.05 57.45
C CYS A 21 9.68 -3.49 56.20
N ARG A 22 9.51 -4.37 55.19
CA ARG A 22 8.88 -4.01 53.90
C ARG A 22 7.52 -3.31 54.06
N GLU A 23 6.62 -3.87 54.86
CA GLU A 23 5.27 -3.32 55.04
C GLU A 23 5.32 -1.87 55.56
N CYS A 24 6.14 -1.63 56.56
CA CYS A 24 6.33 -0.31 57.16
C CYS A 24 7.00 0.70 56.22
N PHE A 25 7.86 0.22 55.33
CA PHE A 25 8.52 1.02 54.30
C PHE A 25 7.55 1.44 53.19
N THR A 26 6.62 0.56 52.81
CA THR A 26 5.67 0.80 51.71
C THR A 26 4.41 1.56 52.13
N GLU A 27 4.03 1.52 53.41
CA GLU A 27 2.76 2.06 53.94
C GLU A 27 2.46 3.53 53.56
N ASN A 28 3.49 4.39 53.47
CA ASN A 28 3.33 5.82 53.19
C ASN A 28 3.84 6.22 51.78
N ARG A 29 4.08 5.24 50.90
CA ARG A 29 4.61 5.47 49.56
C ARG A 29 3.58 5.07 48.52
N THR A 30 3.27 6.01 47.63
CA THR A 30 2.38 5.78 46.49
C THR A 30 3.23 5.47 45.27
N LEU A 31 3.15 4.23 44.77
CA LEU A 31 3.97 3.81 43.63
C LEU A 31 3.53 4.48 42.31
N ILE A 32 2.22 4.54 42.08
CA ILE A 32 1.59 5.19 40.93
C ILE A 32 0.37 5.97 41.40
N GLU A 33 0.06 7.06 40.71
CA GLU A 33 -1.19 7.80 40.83
C GLU A 33 -1.78 7.99 39.43
N CYS A 34 -3.03 7.59 39.25
CA CYS A 34 -3.79 7.84 38.03
C CYS A 34 -5.08 8.60 38.34
N PRO A 35 -5.48 9.60 37.52
CA PRO A 35 -6.80 10.19 37.64
C PRO A 35 -7.90 9.12 37.55
N ALA A 36 -8.89 9.18 38.44
CA ALA A 36 -10.00 8.23 38.47
C ALA A 36 -10.86 8.25 37.20
N VAL A 37 -10.88 9.38 36.49
CA VAL A 37 -11.58 9.53 35.20
C VAL A 37 -10.67 10.26 34.21
N LEU A 38 -10.51 9.67 33.03
CA LEU A 38 -9.79 10.25 31.90
C LEU A 38 -10.76 10.51 30.74
N TYR A 39 -10.46 11.53 29.94
CA TYR A 39 -11.24 11.89 28.77
C TYR A 39 -10.37 11.83 27.52
N SER A 40 -10.89 11.18 26.48
CA SER A 40 -10.24 11.07 25.19
C SER A 40 -11.21 11.38 24.06
N ARG A 41 -10.68 11.81 22.92
CA ARG A 41 -11.45 12.03 21.70
C ARG A 41 -10.96 11.10 20.62
N ILE A 42 -11.85 10.27 20.10
CA ILE A 42 -11.53 9.25 19.11
C ILE A 42 -12.44 9.39 17.91
N CYS A 43 -11.88 9.23 16.71
CA CYS A 43 -12.65 9.25 15.48
C CYS A 43 -13.36 7.91 15.27
N PRO A 44 -14.71 7.88 15.18
CA PRO A 44 -15.45 6.64 15.00
C PRO A 44 -15.20 5.99 13.62
N THR A 45 -14.70 6.74 12.64
CA THR A 45 -14.47 6.27 11.27
C THR A 45 -13.10 5.63 11.08
N CYS A 46 -12.05 6.15 11.73
CA CYS A 46 -10.67 5.72 11.47
C CYS A 46 -9.84 5.43 12.73
N GLY A 47 -10.44 5.48 13.93
CA GLY A 47 -9.74 5.21 15.19
C GLY A 47 -8.69 6.25 15.60
N SER A 48 -8.53 7.34 14.84
CA SER A 48 -7.56 8.39 15.19
C SER A 48 -7.85 8.98 16.57
N LEU A 49 -6.80 9.19 17.36
CA LEU A 49 -6.82 9.83 18.67
C LEU A 49 -6.52 11.33 18.55
N TYR A 50 -7.26 12.17 19.25
CA TYR A 50 -6.90 13.58 19.41
C TYR A 50 -6.00 13.79 20.63
N LYS A 51 -4.78 14.28 20.39
CA LYS A 51 -3.78 14.52 21.43
C LYS A 51 -3.06 15.84 21.16
N ARG A 52 -2.93 16.69 22.19
CA ARG A 52 -2.18 17.97 22.14
C ARG A 52 -2.52 18.85 20.92
N GLY A 53 -3.81 18.97 20.60
CA GLY A 53 -4.26 19.82 19.50
C GLY A 53 -4.26 19.18 18.11
N ARG A 54 -3.88 17.90 17.98
CA ARG A 54 -3.74 17.21 16.69
C ARG A 54 -4.34 15.81 16.71
N TRP A 55 -4.84 15.36 15.57
CA TRP A 55 -5.24 13.97 15.36
C TRP A 55 -4.02 13.12 14.97
N SER A 56 -3.76 12.04 15.72
CA SER A 56 -2.76 11.01 15.39
C SER A 56 -3.46 9.74 14.90
N SER A 57 -3.00 9.16 13.80
CA SER A 57 -3.52 7.90 13.27
C SER A 57 -3.13 6.75 14.19
N ARG A 58 -4.11 5.91 14.56
CA ARG A 58 -3.92 4.65 15.25
C ARG A 58 -4.90 3.65 14.70
N GLU A 59 -4.47 2.39 14.60
CA GLU A 59 -5.30 1.33 14.03
C GLU A 59 -6.19 0.67 15.09
N ASP A 60 -5.76 0.66 16.35
CA ASP A 60 -6.43 -0.07 17.43
C ASP A 60 -6.92 0.85 18.57
N GLU A 61 -8.20 0.72 18.89
CA GLU A 61 -8.86 1.48 19.94
C GLU A 61 -8.34 1.12 21.33
N ILE A 62 -8.12 -0.18 21.61
CA ILE A 62 -7.64 -0.64 22.91
C ILE A 62 -6.22 -0.13 23.16
N GLU A 63 -5.35 -0.18 22.15
CA GLU A 63 -3.99 0.33 22.24
C GLU A 63 -3.97 1.85 22.43
N THR A 64 -4.91 2.55 21.78
CA THR A 64 -5.12 3.98 22.00
C THR A 64 -5.51 4.28 23.44
N ILE A 65 -6.41 3.49 24.03
CA ILE A 65 -6.83 3.62 25.43
C ILE A 65 -5.64 3.36 26.36
N ARG A 66 -4.88 2.27 26.12
CA ARG A 66 -3.69 1.93 26.91
C ARG A 66 -2.68 3.06 26.92
N GLU A 67 -2.37 3.64 25.77
CA GLU A 67 -1.44 4.78 25.72
C GLU A 67 -1.96 5.99 26.48
N CYS A 68 -3.24 6.33 26.34
CA CYS A 68 -3.80 7.49 27.04
C CYS A 68 -3.76 7.32 28.57
N VAL A 69 -4.03 6.11 29.06
CA VAL A 69 -3.91 5.78 30.49
C VAL A 69 -2.44 5.83 30.91
N SER A 70 -1.55 5.16 30.17
CA SER A 70 -0.12 5.14 30.45
C SER A 70 0.50 6.53 30.56
N ASP A 71 0.13 7.45 29.67
CA ASP A 71 0.60 8.83 29.65
C ASP A 71 0.08 9.68 30.82
N SER A 72 -1.01 9.23 31.46
CA SER A 72 -1.66 9.94 32.58
C SER A 72 -1.19 9.44 33.94
N ILE A 73 -0.43 8.34 33.99
CA ILE A 73 0.11 7.78 35.23
C ILE A 73 1.28 8.63 35.70
N ILE A 74 1.20 9.10 36.95
CA ILE A 74 2.30 9.72 37.67
C ILE A 74 2.95 8.64 38.52
N GLN A 75 4.25 8.38 38.34
CA GLN A 75 4.99 7.39 39.10
C GLN A 75 5.86 8.02 40.19
N ASP A 76 6.19 7.26 41.23
CA ASP A 76 7.21 7.64 42.20
C ASP A 76 8.56 7.89 41.51
N LYS A 77 9.27 8.97 41.87
CA LYS A 77 10.55 9.37 41.28
C LYS A 77 11.69 8.42 41.62
N GLU A 78 11.59 7.70 42.74
CA GLU A 78 12.60 6.73 43.20
C GLU A 78 12.34 5.32 42.66
N ALA A 79 11.24 5.12 41.92
CA ALA A 79 10.89 3.84 41.30
C ALA A 79 11.86 3.49 40.16
N LYS A 80 12.43 2.28 40.25
CA LYS A 80 13.25 1.65 39.22
C LYS A 80 12.52 0.45 38.63
N ASP A 81 12.79 0.15 37.37
CA ASP A 81 12.24 -1.00 36.64
C ASP A 81 10.71 -1.10 36.68
N LEU A 82 10.02 0.05 36.54
CA LEU A 82 8.56 0.08 36.52
C LEU A 82 8.01 -0.75 35.35
N LYS A 83 7.19 -1.73 35.69
CA LYS A 83 6.40 -2.53 34.75
C LYS A 83 4.93 -2.25 34.98
N LEU A 84 4.25 -1.81 33.92
CA LEU A 84 2.82 -1.55 33.91
C LEU A 84 2.12 -2.61 33.08
N THR A 85 1.06 -3.20 33.63
CA THR A 85 0.12 -4.03 32.88
C THR A 85 -1.23 -3.33 32.89
N LEU A 86 -1.69 -2.93 31.71
CA LEU A 86 -2.96 -2.22 31.54
C LEU A 86 -3.98 -3.18 30.93
N THR A 87 -5.08 -3.40 31.64
CA THR A 87 -6.15 -4.30 31.24
C THR A 87 -7.46 -3.51 31.04
N PRO A 88 -7.73 -3.01 29.82
CA PRO A 88 -8.99 -2.36 29.50
C PRO A 88 -10.15 -3.36 29.46
N LYS A 89 -11.26 -3.01 30.10
CA LYS A 89 -12.54 -3.70 30.04
C LYS A 89 -13.60 -2.70 29.58
N GLN A 90 -14.21 -2.97 28.42
CA GLN A 90 -15.30 -2.16 27.91
C GLN A 90 -16.51 -2.25 28.85
N LEU A 91 -17.04 -1.10 29.25
CA LEU A 91 -18.28 -1.00 30.02
C LEU A 91 -19.47 -0.75 29.09
N ASP A 92 -19.29 0.15 28.13
CA ASP A 92 -20.22 0.43 27.04
C ASP A 92 -19.50 1.02 25.82
N TYR A 93 -20.25 1.57 24.87
CA TYR A 93 -19.71 2.15 23.63
C TYR A 93 -18.71 3.31 23.85
N SER A 94 -18.80 4.04 24.95
CA SER A 94 -17.95 5.23 25.18
C SER A 94 -17.16 5.16 26.48
N ARG A 95 -17.23 4.06 27.23
CA ARG A 95 -16.61 3.95 28.55
C ARG A 95 -15.85 2.64 28.71
N TYR A 96 -14.64 2.76 29.23
CA TYR A 96 -13.77 1.65 29.57
C TYR A 96 -13.32 1.78 31.01
N ARG A 97 -13.34 0.68 31.76
CA ARG A 97 -12.59 0.56 33.00
C ARG A 97 -11.22 -0.01 32.67
N VAL A 98 -10.16 0.65 33.09
CA VAL A 98 -8.80 0.16 32.89
C VAL A 98 -8.20 -0.18 34.23
N HIS A 99 -7.93 -1.46 34.43
CA HIS A 99 -7.19 -1.95 35.59
C HIS A 99 -5.69 -1.77 35.34
N ILE A 100 -5.00 -1.17 36.30
CA ILE A 100 -3.58 -0.84 36.22
C ILE A 100 -2.85 -1.67 37.27
N ASP A 101 -2.04 -2.63 36.85
CA ASP A 101 -1.10 -3.33 37.72
C ASP A 101 0.30 -2.74 37.52
N ALA A 102 0.88 -2.20 38.59
CA ALA A 102 2.22 -1.63 38.60
C ALA A 102 3.15 -2.46 39.50
N ARG A 103 4.35 -2.75 39.01
CA ARG A 103 5.44 -3.35 39.78
C ARG A 103 6.73 -2.57 39.58
N ALA A 104 7.42 -2.23 40.67
CA ALA A 104 8.70 -1.54 40.61
C ALA A 104 9.58 -1.86 41.82
N ILE A 105 10.80 -1.36 41.81
CA ILE A 105 11.73 -1.43 42.93
C ILE A 105 12.01 -0.01 43.44
N ILE A 106 11.74 0.25 44.72
CA ILE A 106 12.04 1.52 45.39
C ILE A 106 13.09 1.27 46.46
N LYS A 107 14.28 1.88 46.31
CA LYS A 107 15.42 1.70 47.24
C LYS A 107 15.72 0.23 47.58
N GLY A 108 15.58 -0.66 46.60
CA GLY A 108 15.80 -2.11 46.75
C GLY A 108 14.57 -2.90 47.22
N ALA A 109 13.50 -2.25 47.68
CA ALA A 109 12.25 -2.89 48.07
C ALA A 109 11.35 -3.14 46.86
N PRO A 110 10.88 -4.37 46.61
CA PRO A 110 9.85 -4.61 45.60
C PRO A 110 8.52 -4.00 46.08
N MET A 111 7.88 -3.24 45.20
CA MET A 111 6.59 -2.63 45.42
C MET A 111 5.62 -2.99 44.31
N GLU A 112 4.37 -3.20 44.70
CA GLU A 112 3.25 -3.44 43.79
C GLU A 112 2.13 -2.46 44.14
N ALA A 113 1.41 -2.00 43.11
CA ALA A 113 0.22 -1.17 43.27
C ALA A 113 -0.80 -1.56 42.21
N ALA A 114 -2.07 -1.48 42.58
CA ALA A 114 -3.19 -1.72 41.69
C ALA A 114 -4.16 -0.53 41.78
N GLU A 115 -4.50 0.05 40.64
CA GLU A 115 -5.48 1.14 40.55
C GLU A 115 -6.48 0.88 39.42
N ASP A 116 -7.67 1.47 39.54
CA ASP A 116 -8.68 1.47 38.49
C ASP A 116 -8.93 2.91 38.03
N THR A 117 -8.98 3.10 36.71
CA THR A 117 -9.39 4.36 36.09
C THR A 117 -10.52 4.13 35.08
N GLU A 118 -11.41 5.12 34.93
CA GLU A 118 -12.45 5.12 33.92
C GLU A 118 -12.04 6.02 32.75
N MET A 119 -11.83 5.44 31.56
CA MET A 119 -11.66 6.18 30.33
C MET A 119 -13.01 6.48 29.68
N ARG A 120 -13.29 7.75 29.42
CA ARG A 120 -14.48 8.24 28.72
C ARG A 120 -14.11 8.77 27.34
N ILE A 121 -14.71 8.20 26.31
CA ILE A 121 -14.47 8.55 24.91
C ILE A 121 -15.57 9.48 24.41
N SER A 122 -15.17 10.65 23.93
CA SER A 122 -15.98 11.51 23.06
C SER A 122 -15.73 11.14 21.61
N TRP A 123 -16.77 10.71 20.92
CA TRP A 123 -16.70 10.31 19.51
C TRP A 123 -16.78 11.54 18.61
N GLU A 124 -15.66 11.92 18.02
CA GLU A 124 -15.53 13.12 17.18
C GLU A 124 -14.90 12.78 15.85
N THR A 125 -15.54 13.16 14.74
CA THR A 125 -14.99 12.89 13.41
C THR A 125 -13.74 13.75 13.18
N CYS A 126 -12.60 13.12 12.85
CA CYS A 126 -11.38 13.86 12.58
C CYS A 126 -11.47 14.68 11.29
N ASP A 127 -10.61 15.70 11.16
CA ASP A 127 -10.58 16.60 9.99
C ASP A 127 -10.44 15.83 8.66
N THR A 128 -9.69 14.73 8.68
CA THR A 128 -9.48 13.87 7.52
C THR A 128 -10.77 13.17 7.10
N CYS A 129 -11.42 12.44 8.02
CA CYS A 129 -12.65 11.72 7.72
C CYS A 129 -13.78 12.67 7.35
N SER A 130 -13.88 13.82 8.01
CA SER A 130 -14.83 14.87 7.65
C SER A 130 -14.63 15.35 6.20
N ARG A 131 -13.37 15.59 5.79
CA ARG A 131 -13.05 15.96 4.40
C ARG A 131 -13.36 14.84 3.41
N VAL A 132 -13.03 13.59 3.73
CA VAL A 132 -13.35 12.43 2.88
C VAL A 132 -14.85 12.38 2.63
N SER A 133 -15.66 12.38 3.70
CA SER A 133 -17.13 12.33 3.61
C SER A 133 -17.73 13.55 2.90
N GLY A 134 -17.08 14.71 3.02
CA GLY A 134 -17.47 15.94 2.30
C GLY A 134 -17.08 15.96 0.82
N GLY A 135 -16.49 14.89 0.27
CA GLY A 135 -16.06 14.84 -1.13
C GLY A 135 -14.88 15.78 -1.42
N TYR A 136 -14.04 16.06 -0.43
CA TYR A 136 -12.86 16.89 -0.62
C TYR A 136 -11.84 16.18 -1.52
N TYR A 137 -11.36 16.90 -2.54
CA TYR A 137 -10.25 16.47 -3.37
C TYR A 137 -9.48 17.69 -3.88
N GLU A 138 -8.19 17.47 -4.11
CA GLU A 138 -7.28 18.42 -4.74
C GLU A 138 -6.83 17.95 -6.13
N GLY A 139 -6.97 16.65 -6.43
CA GLY A 139 -6.58 16.12 -7.72
C GLY A 139 -7.54 15.07 -8.26
N ILE A 140 -7.50 14.88 -9.58
CA ILE A 140 -8.22 13.82 -10.28
C ILE A 140 -7.20 13.06 -11.13
N VAL A 141 -7.05 11.76 -10.93
CA VAL A 141 -6.25 10.89 -11.79
C VAL A 141 -7.18 10.21 -12.79
N GLN A 142 -7.12 10.63 -14.04
CA GLN A 142 -7.92 10.08 -15.13
C GLN A 142 -7.10 9.04 -15.87
N ILE A 143 -7.43 7.78 -15.67
CA ILE A 143 -6.74 6.64 -16.26
C ILE A 143 -7.46 6.26 -17.53
N ARG A 144 -6.77 6.38 -18.66
CA ARG A 144 -7.22 5.99 -20.00
C ARG A 144 -6.11 5.21 -20.70
N ALA A 145 -6.36 4.68 -21.89
CA ALA A 145 -5.31 4.13 -22.75
C ALA A 145 -5.13 4.99 -24.01
N ASP A 146 -3.98 4.84 -24.67
CA ASP A 146 -3.68 5.49 -25.95
C ASP A 146 -4.20 4.63 -27.10
N LYS A 147 -4.99 5.22 -28.01
CA LYS A 147 -5.64 4.59 -29.19
C LYS A 147 -6.41 3.28 -28.95
N ARG A 148 -6.71 2.92 -27.71
CA ARG A 148 -7.55 1.77 -27.35
C ARG A 148 -8.32 2.03 -26.06
N LEU A 149 -9.20 1.09 -25.70
CA LEU A 149 -9.78 1.03 -24.36
C LEU A 149 -8.88 0.22 -23.42
N PRO A 150 -8.69 0.66 -22.16
CA PRO A 150 -8.12 -0.17 -21.12
C PRO A 150 -8.93 -1.46 -20.90
N THR A 151 -8.28 -2.56 -20.56
CA THR A 151 -8.99 -3.78 -20.14
C THR A 151 -9.47 -3.66 -18.69
N LYS A 152 -10.45 -4.48 -18.30
CA LYS A 152 -10.96 -4.48 -16.92
C LYS A 152 -9.86 -4.88 -15.92
N GLU A 153 -8.98 -5.79 -16.32
CA GLU A 153 -7.85 -6.26 -15.51
C GLU A 153 -6.83 -5.15 -15.29
N GLU A 154 -6.50 -4.38 -16.34
CA GLU A 154 -5.61 -3.22 -16.23
C GLU A 154 -6.18 -2.17 -15.27
N LEU A 155 -7.45 -1.83 -15.44
CA LEU A 155 -8.14 -0.84 -14.61
C LEU A 155 -8.21 -1.29 -13.15
N LYS A 156 -8.60 -2.54 -12.89
CA LYS A 156 -8.60 -3.13 -11.54
C LYS A 156 -7.22 -3.04 -10.91
N LYS A 157 -6.17 -3.39 -11.66
CA LYS A 157 -4.81 -3.35 -11.14
C LYS A 157 -4.32 -1.94 -10.86
N CYS A 158 -4.72 -0.96 -11.68
CA CYS A 158 -4.44 0.45 -11.41
C CYS A 158 -5.09 0.94 -10.10
N VAL A 159 -6.32 0.51 -9.82
CA VAL A 159 -7.01 0.83 -8.56
C VAL A 159 -6.28 0.20 -7.36
N GLU A 160 -5.85 -1.05 -7.47
CA GLU A 160 -5.05 -1.73 -6.43
C GLU A 160 -3.74 -0.96 -6.13
N ILE A 161 -3.00 -0.58 -7.18
CA ILE A 161 -1.77 0.22 -7.05
C ILE A 161 -2.07 1.56 -6.37
N ALA A 162 -3.14 2.24 -6.77
CA ALA A 162 -3.52 3.53 -6.22
C ALA A 162 -3.86 3.44 -4.72
N GLN A 163 -4.60 2.40 -4.31
CA GLN A 163 -4.93 2.14 -2.92
C GLN A 163 -3.69 1.84 -2.07
N ASP A 164 -2.76 1.03 -2.57
CA ASP A 164 -1.50 0.71 -1.90
C ASP A 164 -0.60 1.95 -1.73
N VAL A 165 -0.46 2.77 -2.78
CA VAL A 165 0.25 4.06 -2.69
C VAL A 165 -0.38 4.97 -1.64
N ALA A 166 -1.72 5.11 -1.65
CA ALA A 166 -2.43 5.94 -0.69
C ALA A 166 -2.25 5.45 0.75
N LYS A 167 -2.31 4.13 0.97
CA LYS A 167 -2.08 3.51 2.28
C LYS A 167 -0.65 3.83 2.77
N ARG A 168 0.37 3.52 1.97
CA ARG A 168 1.77 3.80 2.34
C ARG A 168 2.04 5.27 2.64
N SER A 169 1.40 6.19 1.93
CA SER A 169 1.54 7.64 2.21
C SER A 169 0.89 8.02 3.55
N ARG A 170 -0.26 7.43 3.91
CA ARG A 170 -0.88 7.61 5.24
C ARG A 170 -0.03 7.04 6.36
N ASP A 171 0.56 5.87 6.16
CA ASP A 171 1.43 5.22 7.15
C ASP A 171 2.68 6.08 7.44
N LYS A 172 3.12 6.87 6.47
CA LYS A 172 4.19 7.89 6.62
C LYS A 172 3.72 9.20 7.26
N GLY A 173 2.46 9.30 7.66
CA GLY A 173 1.88 10.47 8.32
C GLY A 173 1.14 11.46 7.41
N GLU A 174 1.05 11.20 6.09
CA GLU A 174 0.28 12.06 5.17
C GLU A 174 -1.22 11.76 5.27
N ARG A 175 -1.89 12.27 6.31
CA ARG A 175 -3.31 11.98 6.60
C ARG A 175 -4.26 12.28 5.43
N LEU A 176 -3.99 13.30 4.64
CA LEU A 176 -4.83 13.68 3.49
C LEU A 176 -4.54 12.85 2.21
N ALA A 177 -3.62 11.87 2.28
CA ALA A 177 -3.34 10.95 1.18
C ALA A 177 -4.42 9.85 1.07
N PHE A 178 -5.64 10.23 0.70
CA PHE A 178 -6.75 9.30 0.47
C PHE A 178 -7.30 9.41 -0.95
N ILE A 179 -8.03 8.37 -1.37
CA ILE A 179 -8.87 8.38 -2.56
C ILE A 179 -10.30 8.61 -2.06
N ALA A 180 -10.88 9.76 -2.40
CA ALA A 180 -12.21 10.18 -1.95
C ALA A 180 -13.30 9.41 -2.70
N GLN A 181 -13.08 9.20 -4.00
CA GLN A 181 -14.04 8.59 -4.90
C GLN A 181 -13.31 7.92 -6.07
N THR A 182 -13.85 6.79 -6.51
CA THR A 182 -13.49 6.11 -7.75
C THR A 182 -14.71 6.12 -8.66
N LEU A 183 -14.57 6.61 -9.89
CA LEU A 183 -15.63 6.60 -10.90
C LEU A 183 -15.22 5.70 -12.06
N ASP A 184 -16.00 4.64 -12.28
CA ASP A 184 -15.87 3.77 -13.45
C ASP A 184 -16.60 4.37 -14.64
N LEU A 185 -15.88 4.55 -15.75
CA LEU A 185 -16.37 5.12 -16.99
C LEU A 185 -16.14 4.12 -18.14
N TYR A 186 -16.84 4.29 -19.25
CA TYR A 186 -16.68 3.41 -20.42
C TYR A 186 -15.24 3.47 -20.96
N GLU A 187 -14.66 4.66 -20.97
CA GLU A 187 -13.32 4.91 -21.50
C GLU A 187 -12.17 4.66 -20.51
N GLY A 188 -12.46 4.40 -19.22
CA GLY A 188 -11.46 4.19 -18.17
C GLY A 188 -11.97 4.49 -16.75
N ILE A 189 -11.10 4.97 -15.85
CA ILE A 189 -11.44 5.26 -14.45
C ILE A 189 -10.93 6.65 -14.05
N ASP A 190 -11.71 7.35 -13.22
CA ASP A 190 -11.30 8.60 -12.57
C ASP A 190 -11.16 8.39 -11.04
N LEU A 191 -9.99 8.75 -10.50
CA LEU A 191 -9.70 8.68 -9.06
C LEU A 191 -9.60 10.09 -8.48
N TYR A 192 -10.48 10.43 -7.55
CA TYR A 192 -10.47 11.71 -6.84
C TYR A 192 -9.55 11.59 -5.62
N VAL A 193 -8.47 12.34 -5.60
CA VAL A 193 -7.42 12.23 -4.57
C VAL A 193 -7.42 13.44 -3.64
N GLY A 194 -7.25 13.17 -2.34
CA GLY A 194 -7.29 14.17 -1.29
C GLY A 194 -6.17 15.21 -1.37
N VAL A 195 -5.00 14.85 -1.91
CA VAL A 195 -3.87 15.77 -2.12
C VAL A 195 -3.22 15.59 -3.48
N ILE A 196 -2.71 16.69 -4.04
CA ILE A 196 -2.02 16.73 -5.35
C ILE A 196 -0.83 15.74 -5.39
N LYS A 197 -0.03 15.71 -4.31
CA LYS A 197 1.16 14.84 -4.20
C LYS A 197 0.81 13.36 -4.40
N LEU A 198 -0.30 12.91 -3.83
CA LEU A 198 -0.76 11.54 -3.96
C LEU A 198 -1.11 11.20 -5.42
N GLY A 199 -1.83 12.09 -6.12
CA GLY A 199 -2.16 11.89 -7.53
C GLY A 199 -0.93 11.64 -8.39
N LYS A 200 0.11 12.46 -8.20
CA LYS A 200 1.39 12.30 -8.91
C LYS A 200 2.12 11.00 -8.57
N GLN A 201 2.08 10.58 -7.30
CA GLN A 201 2.67 9.30 -6.86
C GLN A 201 1.94 8.10 -7.49
N ILE A 202 0.61 8.15 -7.54
CA ILE A 202 -0.22 7.11 -8.19
C ILE A 202 0.12 7.01 -9.67
N CYS A 203 0.18 8.14 -10.40
CA CYS A 203 0.53 8.14 -11.82
C CYS A 203 1.90 7.49 -12.08
N ARG A 204 2.91 7.83 -11.27
CA ARG A 204 4.25 7.24 -11.39
C ARG A 204 4.23 5.73 -11.13
N ALA A 205 3.60 5.29 -10.05
CA ALA A 205 3.51 3.87 -9.72
C ALA A 205 2.78 3.06 -10.80
N ILE A 206 1.73 3.62 -11.41
CA ILE A 206 1.04 2.97 -12.54
C ILE A 206 1.97 2.89 -13.76
N ILE A 207 2.69 3.97 -14.09
CA ILE A 207 3.65 3.98 -15.21
C ILE A 207 4.80 3.01 -14.99
N ASP A 208 5.28 2.86 -13.76
CA ASP A 208 6.37 1.91 -13.47
C ASP A 208 5.95 0.46 -13.75
N VAL A 209 4.65 0.14 -13.63
CA VAL A 209 4.10 -1.20 -13.89
C VAL A 209 3.70 -1.39 -15.35
N PHE A 210 2.97 -0.42 -15.92
CA PHE A 210 2.33 -0.56 -17.23
C PHE A 210 3.05 0.20 -18.34
N GLY A 211 3.97 1.09 -18.02
CA GLY A 211 4.47 2.09 -18.97
C GLY A 211 3.45 3.21 -19.22
N GLY A 212 3.56 3.86 -20.37
CA GLY A 212 2.72 5.00 -20.75
C GLY A 212 3.24 6.36 -20.29
N LYS A 213 2.34 7.34 -20.23
CA LYS A 213 2.65 8.76 -19.90
C LYS A 213 1.48 9.43 -19.19
N PHE A 214 1.74 10.54 -18.50
CA PHE A 214 0.67 11.42 -18.00
C PHE A 214 1.00 12.89 -18.22
N LEU A 215 -0.04 13.72 -18.30
CA LEU A 215 0.04 15.17 -18.33
C LEU A 215 -0.68 15.76 -17.12
N GLU A 216 -0.25 16.94 -16.67
CA GLU A 216 -0.84 17.66 -15.54
C GLU A 216 -1.58 18.91 -16.05
N PHE A 217 -2.84 19.07 -15.68
CA PHE A 217 -3.68 20.21 -16.04
C PHE A 217 -4.18 20.91 -14.78
N PRO A 218 -3.49 21.96 -14.31
CA PRO A 218 -3.92 22.73 -13.13
C PRO A 218 -5.08 23.67 -13.46
N LYS A 219 -6.06 23.75 -12.57
CA LYS A 219 -7.19 24.68 -12.63
C LYS A 219 -7.28 25.47 -11.32
N LEU A 220 -7.24 26.81 -11.42
CA LEU A 220 -7.49 27.69 -10.29
C LEU A 220 -8.94 27.55 -9.84
N VAL A 221 -9.17 27.25 -8.57
CA VAL A 221 -10.52 27.07 -7.99
C VAL A 221 -10.87 28.10 -6.93
N GLY A 222 -9.90 28.89 -6.48
CA GLY A 222 -10.13 29.98 -5.54
C GLY A 222 -8.83 30.50 -4.95
N GLN A 223 -8.96 31.28 -3.88
CA GLN A 223 -7.83 31.86 -3.16
C GLN A 223 -8.13 31.81 -1.66
N LYS A 224 -7.15 31.43 -0.84
CA LYS A 224 -7.27 31.40 0.62
C LYS A 224 -6.06 32.08 1.24
N ASN A 225 -6.30 33.11 2.05
CA ASN A 225 -5.25 33.92 2.68
C ASN A 225 -4.22 34.46 1.66
N GLY A 226 -4.70 34.90 0.48
CA GLY A 226 -3.84 35.39 -0.61
C GLY A 226 -3.08 34.29 -1.36
N VAL A 227 -3.26 33.02 -1.03
CA VAL A 227 -2.66 31.88 -1.73
C VAL A 227 -3.68 31.24 -2.65
N ASP A 228 -3.32 31.12 -3.93
CA ASP A 228 -4.15 30.50 -4.95
C ASP A 228 -4.33 28.99 -4.68
N LEU A 229 -5.58 28.54 -4.73
CA LEU A 229 -5.97 27.14 -4.57
C LEU A 229 -6.21 26.53 -5.94
N TYR A 230 -5.48 25.46 -6.25
CA TYR A 230 -5.61 24.73 -7.50
C TYR A 230 -6.19 23.34 -7.28
N ARG A 231 -6.96 22.88 -8.27
CA ARG A 231 -7.21 21.45 -8.48
C ARG A 231 -6.43 20.99 -9.70
N ILE A 232 -5.80 19.82 -9.65
CA ILE A 232 -5.00 19.28 -10.75
C ILE A 232 -5.64 18.03 -11.33
N THR A 233 -5.85 18.02 -12.64
CA THR A 233 -6.20 16.80 -13.37
C THR A 233 -4.94 16.16 -13.93
N PHE A 234 -4.67 14.92 -13.56
CA PHE A 234 -3.63 14.07 -14.13
C PHE A 234 -4.25 13.20 -15.22
N ALA A 235 -3.97 13.50 -16.49
CA ALA A 235 -4.44 12.70 -17.61
C ALA A 235 -3.42 11.60 -17.91
N LEU A 236 -3.64 10.40 -17.36
CA LEU A 236 -2.78 9.24 -17.53
C LEU A 236 -3.25 8.39 -18.72
N ARG A 237 -2.30 8.02 -19.59
CA ARG A 237 -2.49 7.17 -20.75
C ARG A 237 -1.62 5.92 -20.62
N LEU A 238 -2.27 4.79 -20.35
CA LEU A 238 -1.69 3.45 -20.51
C LEU A 238 -1.24 3.25 -21.96
N PRO A 239 -0.21 2.43 -22.20
CA PRO A 239 0.34 2.26 -23.55
C PRO A 239 -0.65 1.64 -24.52
N GLU A 240 -0.48 1.99 -25.79
CA GLU A 240 -1.25 1.42 -26.91
C GLU A 240 -1.07 -0.09 -26.99
N PHE A 241 0.15 -0.58 -26.79
CA PHE A 241 0.49 -2.01 -26.87
C PHE A 241 0.80 -2.58 -25.49
N VAL A 242 0.41 -3.82 -25.25
CA VAL A 242 0.61 -4.52 -23.97
C VAL A 242 1.45 -5.78 -24.15
N LYS A 243 1.90 -6.35 -23.03
CA LYS A 243 2.64 -7.61 -23.05
C LYS A 243 1.86 -8.71 -23.79
N GLY A 244 2.53 -9.37 -24.73
CA GLY A 244 1.96 -10.40 -25.59
C GLY A 244 1.28 -9.86 -26.85
N ASP A 245 1.19 -8.54 -27.05
CA ASP A 245 0.81 -8.00 -28.35
C ASP A 245 1.90 -8.27 -29.38
N ILE A 246 1.50 -8.55 -30.61
CA ILE A 246 2.40 -8.70 -31.75
C ILE A 246 2.23 -7.48 -32.64
N ILE A 247 3.31 -6.73 -32.78
CA ILE A 247 3.31 -5.44 -33.49
C ILE A 247 4.28 -5.48 -34.66
N SER A 248 3.97 -4.75 -35.73
CA SER A 248 4.95 -4.39 -36.75
C SER A 248 5.69 -3.13 -36.32
N VAL A 249 7.01 -3.11 -36.51
CA VAL A 249 7.84 -1.91 -36.40
C VAL A 249 8.66 -1.80 -37.68
N GLY A 250 8.16 -1.02 -38.65
CA GLY A 250 8.63 -1.06 -40.03
C GLY A 250 8.46 -2.46 -40.63
N ASP A 251 9.58 -3.15 -40.90
CA ASP A 251 9.61 -4.51 -41.44
C ASP A 251 9.77 -5.59 -40.37
N ARG A 252 10.07 -5.22 -39.12
CA ARG A 252 10.23 -6.18 -38.03
C ARG A 252 8.88 -6.53 -37.41
N VAL A 253 8.73 -7.77 -36.97
CA VAL A 253 7.57 -8.23 -36.21
C VAL A 253 8.00 -8.55 -34.80
N ILE A 254 7.46 -7.82 -33.82
CA ILE A 254 7.90 -7.84 -32.43
C ILE A 254 6.77 -8.35 -31.54
N GLU A 255 7.05 -9.37 -30.74
CA GLU A 255 6.21 -9.69 -29.57
C GLU A 255 6.60 -8.76 -28.42
N VAL A 256 5.66 -7.92 -27.99
CA VAL A 256 5.85 -6.92 -26.95
C VAL A 256 5.98 -7.60 -25.59
N GLN A 257 7.05 -7.29 -24.86
CA GLN A 257 7.22 -7.65 -23.45
C GLN A 257 6.89 -6.48 -22.51
N ASN A 258 7.24 -5.26 -22.91
CA ASN A 258 6.92 -4.02 -22.19
C ASN A 258 6.82 -2.88 -23.21
N CYS A 259 5.91 -1.94 -22.98
CA CYS A 259 5.69 -0.78 -23.84
C CYS A 259 5.47 0.46 -22.97
N GLY A 260 6.40 1.40 -23.00
CA GLY A 260 6.30 2.67 -22.29
C GLY A 260 7.13 3.73 -22.98
N LYS A 261 8.12 4.29 -22.28
CA LYS A 261 9.14 5.14 -22.94
C LYS A 261 9.91 4.35 -24.00
N HIS A 262 10.18 3.07 -23.72
CA HIS A 262 10.78 2.14 -24.67
C HIS A 262 9.80 1.00 -24.94
N VAL A 263 9.85 0.46 -26.16
CA VAL A 263 9.27 -0.83 -26.49
C VAL A 263 10.36 -1.86 -26.37
N SER A 264 10.16 -2.84 -25.50
CA SER A 264 11.02 -4.01 -25.41
C SER A 264 10.23 -5.26 -25.77
N GLY A 265 10.85 -6.17 -26.50
CA GLY A 265 10.22 -7.37 -26.99
C GLY A 265 11.18 -8.37 -27.59
N ILE A 266 10.62 -9.35 -28.28
CA ILE A 266 11.36 -10.32 -29.08
C ILE A 266 10.95 -10.12 -30.54
N ASP A 267 11.92 -9.95 -31.42
CA ASP A 267 11.69 -10.05 -32.85
C ASP A 267 11.35 -11.51 -33.16
N ILE A 268 10.10 -11.80 -33.52
CA ILE A 268 9.63 -13.20 -33.66
C ILE A 268 10.11 -13.87 -34.94
N GLU A 269 10.67 -13.10 -35.87
CA GLU A 269 11.26 -13.65 -37.09
C GLU A 269 12.68 -14.20 -36.81
N THR A 270 13.44 -13.51 -35.95
CA THR A 270 14.84 -13.87 -35.65
C THR A 270 15.04 -14.49 -34.27
N GLY A 271 14.15 -14.24 -33.33
CA GLY A 271 14.27 -14.57 -31.91
C GLY A 271 15.13 -13.61 -31.08
N LYS A 272 15.65 -12.55 -31.69
CA LYS A 272 16.53 -11.58 -31.00
C LYS A 272 15.76 -10.60 -30.13
N ARG A 273 16.41 -10.11 -29.07
CA ARG A 273 15.84 -9.05 -28.24
C ARG A 273 15.72 -7.76 -29.04
N PHE A 274 14.56 -7.12 -28.93
CA PHE A 274 14.26 -5.81 -29.47
C PHE A 274 14.09 -4.82 -28.31
N MET A 275 14.75 -3.67 -28.38
CA MET A 275 14.54 -2.57 -27.44
C MET A 275 14.83 -1.24 -28.13
N GLU A 276 13.82 -0.41 -28.25
CA GLU A 276 13.92 0.92 -28.88
C GLU A 276 13.02 1.92 -28.15
N ASN A 277 13.34 3.20 -28.26
CA ASN A 277 12.49 4.26 -27.73
C ASN A 277 11.22 4.38 -28.58
N PHE A 278 10.05 4.36 -27.94
CA PHE A 278 8.77 4.31 -28.65
C PHE A 278 8.55 5.51 -29.57
N ASN A 279 9.04 6.69 -29.18
CA ASN A 279 8.89 7.91 -29.98
C ASN A 279 9.75 7.92 -31.24
N ASP A 280 10.78 7.07 -31.32
CA ASP A 280 11.69 6.99 -32.47
C ASP A 280 11.20 5.94 -33.49
N LEU A 281 10.16 5.17 -33.12
CA LEU A 281 9.57 4.15 -33.98
C LEU A 281 8.59 4.78 -34.98
N ILE A 282 8.65 4.27 -36.22
CA ILE A 282 7.78 4.67 -37.33
C ILE A 282 6.91 3.46 -37.72
N ASP A 283 5.68 3.72 -38.14
CA ASP A 283 4.73 2.71 -38.63
C ASP A 283 4.49 1.55 -37.66
N VAL A 284 4.30 1.87 -36.39
CA VAL A 284 3.95 0.87 -35.37
C VAL A 284 2.47 0.51 -35.49
N LYS A 285 2.17 -0.76 -35.74
CA LYS A 285 0.80 -1.28 -35.82
C LYS A 285 0.67 -2.58 -35.08
N LYS A 286 -0.49 -2.79 -34.44
CA LYS A 286 -0.83 -4.10 -33.88
C LYS A 286 -1.26 -5.04 -35.01
N LEU A 287 -0.61 -6.20 -35.08
CA LEU A 287 -0.93 -7.24 -36.04
C LEU A 287 -1.82 -8.32 -35.42
N SER A 288 -1.49 -8.76 -34.21
CA SER A 288 -2.18 -9.86 -33.52
C SER A 288 -1.84 -9.84 -32.02
N ARG A 289 -2.26 -10.86 -31.27
CA ARG A 289 -1.78 -11.16 -29.92
C ARG A 289 -1.26 -12.58 -29.85
N ARG A 290 -0.32 -12.85 -28.95
CA ARG A 290 0.20 -14.19 -28.66
C ARG A 290 -0.89 -15.19 -28.25
N GLN A 291 -1.95 -14.71 -27.61
CA GLN A 291 -3.11 -15.53 -27.25
C GLN A 291 -3.92 -16.02 -28.47
N ASP A 292 -3.78 -15.33 -29.62
CA ASP A 292 -4.45 -15.69 -30.88
C ASP A 292 -3.60 -16.68 -31.69
N ALA A 293 -2.47 -17.15 -31.14
CA ALA A 293 -1.61 -18.15 -31.77
C ALA A 293 -2.32 -19.51 -31.84
N VAL A 294 -2.20 -20.15 -33.00
CA VAL A 294 -2.79 -21.47 -33.28
C VAL A 294 -1.72 -22.55 -33.25
N PRO A 295 -2.06 -23.79 -32.85
CA PRO A 295 -1.14 -24.91 -32.94
C PRO A 295 -0.88 -25.27 -34.41
N ALA A 296 0.38 -25.59 -34.72
CA ALA A 296 0.85 -26.06 -36.02
C ALA A 296 1.90 -27.15 -35.81
N VAL A 297 2.16 -27.97 -36.83
CA VAL A 297 3.18 -29.02 -36.75
C VAL A 297 4.48 -28.53 -37.36
N LEU A 298 5.59 -28.65 -36.63
CA LEU A 298 6.93 -28.42 -37.19
C LEU A 298 7.28 -29.61 -38.10
N VAL A 299 7.32 -29.40 -39.41
CA VAL A 299 7.54 -30.46 -40.41
C VAL A 299 9.03 -30.76 -40.56
N ALA A 300 9.86 -29.72 -40.66
CA ALA A 300 11.30 -29.86 -40.88
C ALA A 300 12.07 -28.66 -40.32
N ASP A 301 13.33 -28.91 -39.96
CA ASP A 301 14.30 -27.90 -39.53
C ASP A 301 15.53 -27.95 -40.44
N GLU A 302 15.73 -26.90 -41.22
CA GLU A 302 16.80 -26.77 -42.21
C GLU A 302 17.90 -25.81 -41.74
N GLY A 303 17.99 -25.58 -40.42
CA GLY A 303 19.05 -24.81 -39.77
C GLY A 303 18.88 -23.29 -39.87
N ARG A 304 18.60 -22.72 -41.04
CA ARG A 304 18.26 -21.28 -41.20
C ARG A 304 16.77 -21.02 -41.39
N THR A 305 16.06 -22.04 -41.84
CA THR A 305 14.63 -22.03 -42.14
C THR A 305 13.99 -23.24 -41.48
N ILE A 306 12.69 -23.14 -41.22
CA ILE A 306 11.87 -24.25 -40.77
C ILE A 306 10.62 -24.33 -41.64
N GLN A 307 10.07 -25.54 -41.75
CA GLN A 307 8.78 -25.76 -42.39
C GLN A 307 7.74 -26.03 -41.33
N VAL A 308 6.65 -25.26 -41.35
CA VAL A 308 5.50 -25.44 -40.46
C VAL A 308 4.27 -25.79 -41.29
N LEU A 309 3.46 -26.72 -40.81
CA LEU A 309 2.20 -27.08 -41.44
C LEU A 309 1.14 -26.05 -41.07
N ASP A 310 0.65 -25.30 -42.05
CA ASP A 310 -0.45 -24.36 -41.84
C ASP A 310 -1.74 -25.13 -41.49
N PRO A 311 -2.36 -24.88 -40.32
CA PRO A 311 -3.52 -25.65 -39.88
C PRO A 311 -4.80 -25.36 -40.69
N ASP A 312 -4.85 -24.25 -41.43
CA ASP A 312 -6.02 -23.89 -42.24
C ASP A 312 -5.90 -24.42 -43.67
N THR A 313 -4.70 -24.38 -44.27
CA THR A 313 -4.49 -24.79 -45.66
C THR A 313 -3.90 -26.19 -45.81
N TYR A 314 -3.34 -26.76 -44.72
CA TYR A 314 -2.58 -28.01 -44.72
C TYR A 314 -1.35 -27.99 -45.64
N GLU A 315 -0.87 -26.80 -46.00
CA GLU A 315 0.35 -26.62 -46.78
C GLU A 315 1.56 -26.41 -45.87
N SER A 316 2.72 -26.96 -46.27
CA SER A 316 3.99 -26.68 -45.60
C SER A 316 4.49 -25.29 -45.99
N VAL A 317 4.54 -24.37 -45.03
CA VAL A 317 5.04 -23.01 -45.22
C VAL A 317 6.46 -22.90 -44.65
N THR A 318 7.37 -22.37 -45.46
CA THR A 318 8.76 -22.12 -45.04
C THR A 318 8.89 -20.76 -44.38
N ILE A 319 9.40 -20.72 -43.15
CA ILE A 319 9.65 -19.49 -42.39
C ILE A 319 11.08 -19.47 -41.87
N LYS A 320 11.59 -18.29 -41.46
CA LYS A 320 12.93 -18.20 -40.83
C LYS A 320 12.93 -18.98 -39.51
N ARG A 321 14.08 -19.59 -39.19
CA ARG A 321 14.29 -20.25 -37.90
C ARG A 321 14.58 -19.21 -36.82
N PRO A 322 13.71 -19.01 -35.81
CA PRO A 322 14.01 -18.10 -34.71
C PRO A 322 14.94 -18.76 -33.68
N GLU A 323 15.79 -17.96 -33.01
CA GLU A 323 16.77 -18.43 -32.02
C GLU A 323 16.16 -19.15 -30.81
N PHE A 324 14.88 -18.89 -30.49
CA PHE A 324 14.19 -19.53 -29.37
C PHE A 324 13.61 -20.91 -29.70
N LEU A 325 13.71 -21.39 -30.94
CA LEU A 325 13.19 -22.71 -31.30
C LEU A 325 14.01 -23.84 -30.65
N SER A 326 13.37 -24.59 -29.76
CA SER A 326 13.95 -25.78 -29.11
C SER A 326 13.22 -27.09 -29.47
N ALA A 327 12.18 -27.05 -30.30
CA ALA A 327 11.39 -28.23 -30.66
C ALA A 327 11.99 -28.98 -31.85
N GLU A 328 11.77 -30.29 -31.89
CA GLU A 328 12.18 -31.17 -32.98
C GLU A 328 11.06 -31.35 -34.01
N ALA A 329 11.41 -31.75 -35.24
CA ALA A 329 10.44 -32.08 -36.27
C ALA A 329 9.42 -33.13 -35.79
N GLY A 330 8.15 -32.93 -36.13
CA GLY A 330 7.00 -33.68 -35.63
C GLY A 330 6.34 -33.09 -34.39
N SER A 331 6.97 -32.11 -33.73
CA SER A 331 6.40 -31.45 -32.55
C SER A 331 5.32 -30.43 -32.91
N GLU A 332 4.38 -30.23 -32.00
CA GLU A 332 3.44 -29.11 -32.06
C GLU A 332 4.15 -27.81 -31.63
N VAL A 333 4.02 -26.78 -32.46
CA VAL A 333 4.52 -25.41 -32.23
C VAL A 333 3.37 -24.41 -32.34
N LYS A 334 3.55 -23.21 -31.81
CA LYS A 334 2.56 -22.14 -31.93
C LYS A 334 2.95 -21.15 -33.01
N ILE A 335 2.02 -20.86 -33.91
CA ILE A 335 2.21 -19.86 -34.97
C ILE A 335 1.15 -18.77 -34.88
N VAL A 336 1.51 -17.59 -35.34
CA VAL A 336 0.59 -16.49 -35.59
C VAL A 336 0.57 -16.18 -37.08
N LYS A 337 -0.63 -16.01 -37.62
CA LYS A 337 -0.85 -15.60 -39.01
C LYS A 337 -1.17 -14.11 -39.00
N THR A 338 -0.38 -13.33 -39.72
CA THR A 338 -0.52 -11.87 -39.78
C THR A 338 -0.47 -11.40 -41.25
N GLU A 339 -0.82 -10.15 -41.51
CA GLU A 339 -0.65 -9.54 -42.84
C GLU A 339 0.82 -9.49 -43.31
N LYS A 340 1.79 -9.63 -42.40
CA LYS A 340 3.23 -9.70 -42.70
C LYS A 340 3.73 -11.13 -42.95
N GLY A 341 2.88 -12.15 -42.77
CA GLY A 341 3.23 -13.56 -42.94
C GLY A 341 2.94 -14.41 -41.70
N ILE A 342 3.45 -15.65 -41.74
CA ILE A 342 3.36 -16.63 -40.66
C ILE A 342 4.63 -16.57 -39.82
N PHE A 343 4.48 -16.47 -38.51
CA PHE A 343 5.61 -16.43 -37.58
C PHE A 343 5.39 -17.42 -36.47
N MET A 344 6.46 -18.09 -36.04
CA MET A 344 6.42 -18.88 -34.82
C MET A 344 6.53 -17.95 -33.61
N VAL A 345 5.80 -18.25 -32.55
CA VAL A 345 5.90 -17.52 -31.27
C VAL A 345 6.60 -18.38 -30.22
N PRO A 346 7.33 -17.76 -29.25
CA PRO A 346 7.96 -18.48 -28.15
C PRO A 346 6.99 -19.24 -27.24
#